data_AF-A0A519FDD3-F1
#
_entry.id   AF-A0A519FDD3-F1
#
_cell.length_a   1.000
_cell.length_b   1.000
_cell.length_c   1.000
_cell.angle_alpha   90.00
_cell.angle_beta   90.00
_cell.angle_gamma   90.00
#
_symmetry.space_group_name_H-M   'P 1'
#
loop_
_entity.id
_entity.type
_entity.pdbx_description
1 polymer ?
#
loop_
_entity_poly.entity_id
_entity_poly.type
_entity_poly.pdbx_seq_one_letter_code
_entity_poly.pdbx_strand_id
1 'polypeptide(L)'
;MNEQFPLSAPFATTADPIDGLLQTGDLTRDVPVEVMIWEGARPGYRVQLRLDGDLIDTPVVVGDQKPGDIMQLQLSHSLLCRSGSYSLSYQVTNNINGVTRESPVAALKIDRTKPGATLLAPLIFPTATLGDQLIGLLPSYAGMAPGDVIQTLLNGVAGPSHKVEADELTLRPVEIAFSREHLQAHAAETVSVEYFVTDRAGNVSITSLPTLVSIKL
;
A
#
# COMPACT_ATOMS: atom_id res chain seq x y z
N MET A 1 -20.40 -32.20 25.54
CA MET A 1 -20.62 -30.92 24.82
C MET A 1 -19.31 -30.63 24.11
N ASN A 2 -19.24 -30.67 22.78
CA ASN A 2 -18.00 -30.38 22.05
C ASN A 2 -17.79 -28.87 22.06
N GLU A 3 -16.98 -28.36 22.98
CA GLU A 3 -16.60 -26.95 22.98
C GLU A 3 -15.79 -26.66 21.72
N GLN A 4 -16.37 -25.87 20.82
CA GLN A 4 -15.71 -25.41 19.61
C GLN A 4 -15.06 -24.06 19.92
N PHE A 5 -13.77 -24.07 20.21
CA PHE A 5 -13.00 -22.84 20.47
C PHE A 5 -12.84 -22.04 19.18
N PRO A 6 -13.29 -20.78 19.11
CA PRO A 6 -13.21 -19.98 17.89
C PRO A 6 -11.75 -19.74 17.49
N LEU A 7 -11.50 -19.72 16.18
CA LEU A 7 -10.21 -19.33 15.60
C LEU A 7 -10.30 -17.87 15.15
N SER A 8 -9.21 -17.13 15.30
CA SER A 8 -9.07 -15.78 14.74
C SER A 8 -8.52 -15.85 13.32
N ALA A 9 -8.82 -14.87 12.47
CA ALA A 9 -8.15 -14.73 11.18
C ALA A 9 -6.64 -14.53 11.37
N PRO A 10 -5.80 -14.97 10.42
CA PRO A 10 -4.38 -14.62 10.44
C PRO A 10 -4.20 -13.11 10.20
N PHE A 11 -3.07 -12.57 10.65
CA PHE A 11 -2.70 -11.18 10.43
C PHE A 11 -1.36 -11.09 9.70
N ALA A 12 -1.36 -10.60 8.46
CA ALA A 12 -0.12 -10.29 7.75
C ALA A 12 0.42 -8.95 8.26
N THR A 13 1.54 -8.96 8.96
CA THR A 13 1.96 -7.80 9.78
C THR A 13 2.41 -6.59 8.95
N THR A 14 2.73 -6.79 7.68
CA THR A 14 3.11 -5.72 6.74
C THR A 14 1.94 -5.23 5.88
N ALA A 15 0.75 -5.80 6.03
CA ALA A 15 -0.43 -5.37 5.29
C ALA A 15 -1.10 -4.17 5.98
N ASP A 16 -1.72 -3.30 5.19
CA ASP A 16 -2.59 -2.24 5.71
C ASP A 16 -3.74 -2.88 6.53
N PRO A 17 -3.95 -2.47 7.79
CA PRO A 17 -4.91 -3.11 8.68
C PRO A 17 -6.36 -2.87 8.27
N ILE A 18 -6.64 -1.91 7.38
CA ILE A 18 -7.99 -1.56 6.94
C ILE A 18 -8.41 -2.40 5.74
N ASP A 19 -7.54 -2.54 4.73
CA ASP A 19 -7.90 -3.16 3.44
C ASP A 19 -6.95 -4.29 2.99
N GLY A 20 -5.95 -4.63 3.79
CA GLY A 20 -5.02 -5.72 3.52
C GLY A 20 -4.01 -5.41 2.42
N LEU A 21 -3.85 -4.14 2.02
CA LEU A 21 -2.89 -3.74 0.99
C LEU A 21 -1.44 -3.99 1.45
N LEU A 22 -0.68 -4.75 0.67
CA LEU A 22 0.76 -4.92 0.86
C LEU A 22 1.52 -3.98 -0.08
N GLN A 23 2.52 -3.28 0.44
CA GLN A 23 3.38 -2.44 -0.37
C GLN A 23 4.32 -3.29 -1.24
N THR A 24 4.55 -2.85 -2.47
CA THR A 24 5.41 -3.54 -3.45
C THR A 24 6.83 -3.75 -2.91
N GLY A 25 7.33 -2.85 -2.07
CA GLY A 25 8.64 -2.99 -1.42
C GLY A 25 8.73 -4.16 -0.43
N ASP A 26 7.61 -4.51 0.23
CA ASP A 26 7.54 -5.62 1.18
C ASP A 26 7.47 -6.98 0.49
N LEU A 27 7.00 -7.01 -0.76
CA LEU A 27 6.87 -8.23 -1.59
C LEU A 27 8.20 -8.70 -2.23
N THR A 28 9.33 -8.27 -1.66
CA THR A 28 10.69 -8.69 -2.05
C THR A 28 11.22 -9.85 -1.18
N ARG A 29 10.50 -10.19 -0.12
CA ARG A 29 10.78 -11.28 0.82
C ARG A 29 9.46 -11.83 1.36
N ASP A 30 9.52 -12.98 1.99
CA ASP A 30 8.34 -13.62 2.57
C ASP A 30 7.64 -12.72 3.59
N VAL A 31 6.31 -12.79 3.57
CA VAL A 31 5.44 -11.93 4.38
C VAL A 31 5.22 -12.59 5.74
N PRO A 32 5.59 -11.92 6.86
CA PRO A 32 5.31 -12.45 8.19
C PRO A 32 3.81 -12.47 8.45
N VAL A 33 3.33 -13.62 8.94
CA VAL A 33 1.92 -13.85 9.27
C VAL A 33 1.81 -14.30 10.72
N GLU A 34 0.99 -13.59 11.48
CA GLU A 34 0.70 -13.89 12.87
C GLU A 34 -0.59 -14.68 13.00
N VAL A 35 -0.53 -15.74 13.82
CA VAL A 35 -1.68 -16.54 14.23
C VAL A 35 -1.72 -16.54 15.75
N MET A 36 -2.85 -16.13 16.31
CA MET A 36 -3.08 -16.20 17.75
C MET A 36 -3.39 -17.65 18.17
N ILE A 37 -2.68 -18.14 19.17
CA ILE A 37 -2.95 -19.45 19.78
C ILE A 37 -4.31 -19.40 20.48
N TRP A 38 -5.19 -20.33 20.13
CA TRP A 38 -6.57 -20.39 20.64
C TRP A 38 -6.69 -21.28 21.88
N GLU A 39 -7.76 -21.13 22.65
CA GLU A 39 -8.04 -21.86 23.91
C GLU A 39 -7.95 -23.39 23.81
N GLY A 40 -8.21 -23.95 22.63
CA GLY A 40 -8.18 -25.39 22.38
C GLY A 40 -6.87 -25.92 21.80
N ALA A 41 -5.85 -25.08 21.65
CA ALA A 41 -4.57 -25.48 21.09
C ALA A 41 -3.83 -26.43 22.03
N ARG A 42 -3.13 -27.41 21.46
CA ARG A 42 -2.34 -28.38 22.23
C ARG A 42 -0.98 -28.62 21.56
N PRO A 43 0.07 -28.92 22.34
CA PRO A 43 1.36 -29.32 21.78
C PRO A 43 1.21 -30.45 20.77
N GLY A 44 1.86 -30.31 19.62
CA GLY A 44 1.83 -31.25 18.51
C GLY A 44 0.74 -30.97 17.47
N TYR A 45 -0.22 -30.09 17.72
CA TYR A 45 -1.13 -29.62 16.66
C TYR A 45 -0.33 -28.94 15.54
N ARG A 46 -0.81 -29.03 14.31
CA ARG A 46 -0.17 -28.41 13.15
C ARG A 46 -0.99 -27.25 12.62
N VAL A 47 -0.35 -26.12 12.35
CA VAL A 47 -0.94 -24.92 11.74
C VAL A 47 -0.30 -24.72 10.37
N GLN A 48 -1.09 -24.59 9.32
CA GLN A 48 -0.60 -24.37 7.96
C GLN A 48 -1.40 -23.27 7.29
N LEU A 49 -0.72 -22.34 6.61
CA LEU A 49 -1.37 -21.26 5.89
C LEU A 49 -2.17 -21.79 4.70
N ARG A 50 -3.20 -21.05 4.34
CA ARG A 50 -3.97 -21.24 3.12
C ARG A 50 -4.08 -19.92 2.37
N LEU A 51 -3.90 -19.98 1.05
CA LEU A 51 -4.07 -18.86 0.16
C LEU A 51 -5.09 -19.25 -0.91
N ASP A 52 -6.16 -18.46 -1.03
CA ASP A 52 -7.27 -18.71 -1.96
C ASP A 52 -7.89 -20.11 -1.83
N GLY A 53 -7.83 -20.66 -0.62
CA GLY A 53 -8.34 -21.99 -0.29
C GLY A 53 -7.33 -23.11 -0.46
N ASP A 54 -6.15 -22.89 -1.05
CA ASP A 54 -5.12 -23.93 -1.17
C ASP A 54 -4.18 -23.92 0.03
N LEU A 55 -3.82 -25.11 0.55
CA LEU A 55 -2.78 -25.24 1.57
C LEU A 55 -1.42 -24.87 0.95
N ILE A 56 -0.72 -23.95 1.60
CA ILE A 56 0.56 -23.44 1.16
C ILE A 56 1.60 -23.62 2.27
N ASP A 57 2.87 -23.53 1.90
CA ASP A 57 4.02 -23.64 2.79
C ASP A 57 4.02 -24.92 3.65
N THR A 58 4.95 -25.03 4.58
CA THR A 58 5.06 -26.21 5.47
C THR A 58 4.26 -25.98 6.76
N PRO A 59 3.51 -26.98 7.26
CA PRO A 59 2.85 -26.87 8.56
C PRO A 59 3.85 -26.62 9.68
N VAL A 60 3.53 -25.66 10.54
CA VAL A 60 4.29 -25.38 11.77
C VAL A 60 3.61 -26.08 12.95
N VAL A 61 4.40 -26.66 13.83
CA VAL A 61 3.90 -27.42 15.00
C VAL A 61 3.72 -26.47 16.18
N VAL A 62 2.55 -26.53 16.82
CA VAL A 62 2.30 -25.90 18.11
C VAL A 62 3.16 -26.60 19.17
N GLY A 63 4.01 -25.85 19.85
CA GLY A 63 4.85 -26.27 20.95
C GLY A 63 4.17 -26.05 22.30
N ASP A 64 4.87 -25.38 23.22
CA ASP A 64 4.42 -25.06 24.57
C ASP A 64 3.70 -23.70 24.70
N GLN A 65 3.40 -23.05 23.56
CA GLN A 65 2.66 -21.79 23.54
C GLN A 65 1.28 -21.94 24.19
N LYS A 66 0.86 -20.91 24.90
CA LYS A 66 -0.42 -20.81 25.62
C LYS A 66 -1.45 -20.06 24.79
N PRO A 67 -2.75 -20.25 25.05
CA PRO A 67 -3.79 -19.40 24.49
C PRO A 67 -3.47 -17.91 24.68
N GLY A 68 -3.59 -17.14 23.59
CA GLY A 68 -3.22 -15.72 23.53
C GLY A 68 -1.79 -15.45 23.03
N ASP A 69 -0.89 -16.43 23.04
CA ASP A 69 0.44 -16.28 22.46
C ASP A 69 0.36 -16.11 20.93
N ILE A 70 1.38 -15.49 20.35
CA ILE A 70 1.50 -15.29 18.90
C ILE A 70 2.42 -16.32 18.29
N MET A 71 1.91 -17.02 17.29
CA MET A 71 2.64 -17.93 16.43
C MET A 71 2.97 -17.25 15.11
N GLN A 72 4.25 -17.23 14.75
CA GLN A 72 4.74 -16.62 13.51
C GLN A 72 4.83 -17.68 12.40
N LEU A 73 4.21 -17.39 11.27
CA LEU A 73 4.30 -18.13 10.02
C LEU A 73 4.88 -17.20 8.93
N GLN A 74 5.31 -17.78 7.82
CA GLN A 74 5.83 -17.05 6.67
C GLN A 74 4.99 -17.41 5.45
N LEU A 75 4.40 -16.39 4.81
CA LEU A 75 3.71 -16.50 3.53
C LEU A 75 4.73 -16.24 2.42
N SER A 76 4.99 -17.24 1.58
CA SER A 76 5.98 -17.07 0.52
C SER A 76 5.60 -15.94 -0.44
N HIS A 77 6.51 -14.97 -0.65
CA HIS A 77 6.27 -13.84 -1.54
C HIS A 77 6.10 -14.26 -3.01
N SER A 78 6.64 -15.42 -3.37
CA SER A 78 6.51 -16.02 -4.71
C SER A 78 5.06 -16.33 -5.09
N LEU A 79 4.18 -16.48 -4.09
CA LEU A 79 2.75 -16.68 -4.27
C LEU A 79 1.99 -15.36 -4.53
N LEU A 80 2.63 -14.22 -4.27
CA LEU A 80 2.05 -12.88 -4.36
C LEU A 80 2.62 -12.06 -5.53
N CYS A 81 3.10 -12.74 -6.58
CA CYS A 81 3.71 -12.08 -7.74
C CYS A 81 2.71 -11.34 -8.63
N ARG A 82 1.41 -11.65 -8.55
CA ARG A 82 0.37 -11.04 -9.39
C ARG A 82 -0.45 -10.03 -8.61
N SER A 83 -0.82 -8.93 -9.25
CA SER A 83 -1.82 -8.01 -8.70
C SER A 83 -3.17 -8.71 -8.57
N GLY A 84 -3.91 -8.39 -7.51
CA GLY A 84 -5.20 -9.00 -7.22
C GLY A 84 -5.53 -8.99 -5.73
N SER A 85 -6.74 -9.48 -5.43
CA SER A 85 -7.16 -9.77 -4.06
C SER A 85 -6.94 -11.25 -3.77
N TYR A 86 -6.44 -11.54 -2.57
CA TYR A 86 -6.17 -12.88 -2.08
C TYR A 86 -6.91 -13.10 -0.76
N SER A 87 -7.30 -14.34 -0.52
CA SER A 87 -7.92 -14.81 0.73
C SER A 87 -6.89 -15.58 1.55
N LEU A 88 -6.39 -14.98 2.63
CA LEU A 88 -5.46 -15.62 3.54
C LEU A 88 -6.22 -16.24 4.73
N SER A 89 -6.02 -17.53 4.97
CA SER A 89 -6.51 -18.22 6.17
C SER A 89 -5.46 -19.22 6.65
N TYR A 90 -5.78 -20.01 7.67
CA TYR A 90 -4.97 -21.16 8.05
C TYR A 90 -5.85 -22.35 8.44
N GLN A 91 -5.27 -23.54 8.30
CA GLN A 91 -5.83 -24.79 8.79
C GLN A 91 -5.07 -25.25 10.02
N VAL A 92 -5.82 -25.67 11.04
CA VAL A 92 -5.28 -26.39 12.19
C VAL A 92 -5.60 -27.87 12.04
N THR A 93 -4.63 -28.74 12.35
CA THR A 93 -4.77 -30.20 12.27
C THR A 93 -4.41 -30.81 13.61
N ASN A 94 -5.35 -31.55 14.19
CA ASN A 94 -5.13 -32.32 15.40
C ASN A 94 -4.22 -33.53 15.10
N ASN A 95 -3.13 -33.68 15.84
CA ASN A 95 -2.16 -34.76 15.66
C ASN A 95 -2.61 -36.13 16.19
N ILE A 96 -3.66 -36.18 17.02
CA ILE A 96 -4.18 -37.42 17.62
C ILE A 96 -5.17 -38.10 16.67
N ASN A 97 -6.10 -37.34 16.10
CA ASN A 97 -7.21 -37.89 15.30
C ASN A 97 -7.29 -37.35 13.86
N GLY A 98 -6.41 -36.43 13.48
CA GLY A 98 -6.37 -35.86 12.13
C GLY A 98 -7.48 -34.87 11.80
N VAL A 99 -8.37 -34.54 12.76
CA VAL A 99 -9.45 -33.57 12.52
C VAL A 99 -8.85 -32.21 12.20
N THR A 100 -9.35 -31.62 11.12
CA THR A 100 -8.97 -30.28 10.66
C THR A 100 -10.04 -29.25 10.97
N ARG A 101 -9.61 -28.00 11.15
CA ARG A 101 -10.48 -26.84 11.22
C ARG A 101 -9.82 -25.66 10.51
N GLU A 102 -10.63 -24.81 9.91
CA GLU A 102 -10.17 -23.62 9.20
C GLU A 102 -10.47 -22.36 10.00
N SER A 103 -9.58 -21.38 9.90
CA SER A 103 -9.78 -20.04 10.45
C SER A 103 -10.73 -19.22 9.58
N PRO A 104 -11.24 -18.09 10.11
CA PRO A 104 -11.74 -17.01 9.27
C PRO A 104 -10.68 -16.53 8.27
N VAL A 105 -11.15 -15.88 7.21
CA VAL A 105 -10.31 -15.32 6.14
C VAL A 105 -9.92 -13.88 6.48
N ALA A 106 -8.65 -13.54 6.25
CA ALA A 106 -8.15 -12.18 6.12
C ALA A 106 -7.97 -11.83 4.63
N ALA A 107 -8.43 -10.65 4.23
CA ALA A 107 -8.22 -10.16 2.87
C ALA A 107 -6.79 -9.62 2.73
N LEU A 108 -6.14 -9.93 1.61
CA LEU A 108 -4.90 -9.30 1.17
C LEU A 108 -5.12 -8.68 -0.20
N LYS A 109 -4.46 -7.55 -0.45
CA LYS A 109 -4.50 -6.87 -1.74
C LYS A 109 -3.08 -6.60 -2.22
N ILE A 110 -2.82 -6.99 -3.46
CA ILE A 110 -1.55 -6.74 -4.15
C ILE A 110 -1.83 -5.82 -5.33
N ASP A 111 -1.13 -4.68 -5.39
CA ASP A 111 -1.16 -3.79 -6.53
C ASP A 111 0.26 -3.51 -7.02
N ARG A 112 0.48 -3.73 -8.31
CA ARG A 112 1.78 -3.52 -8.98
C ARG A 112 1.65 -2.57 -10.16
N THR A 113 0.49 -1.91 -10.28
CA THR A 113 0.15 -1.04 -11.40
C THR A 113 0.64 0.35 -11.07
N LYS A 114 1.54 0.90 -11.89
CA LYS A 114 1.99 2.28 -11.72
C LYS A 114 0.83 3.25 -12.02
N PRO A 115 0.67 4.32 -11.22
CA PRO A 115 -0.28 5.38 -11.53
C PRO A 115 0.16 6.17 -12.79
N GLY A 116 -0.79 6.82 -13.45
CA GLY A 116 -0.53 7.71 -14.59
C GLY A 116 -0.43 7.02 -15.96
N ALA A 117 -0.61 5.70 -16.04
CA ALA A 117 -0.49 4.94 -17.28
C ALA A 117 0.82 5.27 -18.04
N THR A 118 0.74 5.62 -19.34
CA THR A 118 1.90 5.95 -20.18
C THR A 118 2.20 7.44 -20.26
N LEU A 119 1.38 8.31 -19.67
CA LEU A 119 1.53 9.77 -19.75
C LEU A 119 0.91 10.45 -18.53
N LEU A 120 1.69 11.33 -17.89
CA LEU A 120 1.17 12.28 -16.91
C LEU A 120 1.09 13.68 -17.53
N ALA A 121 -0.10 14.28 -17.44
CA ALA A 121 -0.35 15.63 -17.92
C ALA A 121 0.47 16.66 -17.12
N PRO A 122 0.94 17.74 -17.76
CA PRO A 122 1.63 18.82 -17.05
C PRO A 122 0.72 19.51 -16.03
N LEU A 123 1.32 20.11 -14.99
CA LEU A 123 0.60 20.99 -14.08
C LEU A 123 0.08 22.23 -14.82
N ILE A 124 -1.15 22.63 -14.51
CA ILE A 124 -1.78 23.81 -15.08
C ILE A 124 -1.64 24.96 -14.09
N PHE A 125 -1.07 26.07 -14.54
CA PHE A 125 -0.97 27.29 -13.75
C PHE A 125 -1.89 28.36 -14.35
N PRO A 126 -3.17 28.42 -13.95
CA PRO A 126 -4.06 29.47 -14.41
C PRO A 126 -3.55 30.81 -13.88
N THR A 127 -3.08 31.68 -14.77
CA THR A 127 -2.63 33.02 -14.40
C THR A 127 -3.79 33.81 -13.80
N ALA A 128 -3.71 34.10 -12.50
CA ALA A 128 -4.60 35.04 -11.82
C ALA A 128 -3.84 35.79 -10.72
N THR A 129 -2.83 36.57 -11.12
CA THR A 129 -2.03 37.47 -10.25
C THR A 129 -1.11 36.74 -9.26
N LEU A 130 0.20 37.01 -9.37
CA LEU A 130 1.21 36.59 -8.40
C LEU A 130 0.88 37.24 -7.04
N GLY A 131 0.28 36.48 -6.13
CA GLY A 131 0.40 36.74 -4.70
C GLY A 131 1.78 36.29 -4.22
N ASP A 132 1.85 35.80 -2.97
CA ASP A 132 3.07 35.17 -2.42
C ASP A 132 3.26 33.71 -2.86
N GLN A 133 2.22 33.11 -3.47
CA GLN A 133 2.21 31.72 -3.90
C GLN A 133 1.67 31.57 -5.33
N LEU A 134 2.23 30.60 -6.05
CA LEU A 134 1.74 30.13 -7.32
C LEU A 134 0.99 28.81 -7.09
N ILE A 135 -0.27 28.72 -7.54
CA ILE A 135 -1.07 27.50 -7.41
C ILE A 135 -1.01 26.70 -8.71
N GLY A 136 -0.48 25.48 -8.62
CA GLY A 136 -0.53 24.50 -9.68
C GLY A 136 -1.75 23.61 -9.51
N LEU A 137 -2.58 23.53 -10.55
CA LEU A 137 -3.69 22.59 -10.64
C LEU A 137 -3.23 21.32 -11.31
N LEU A 138 -3.44 20.19 -10.65
CA LEU A 138 -3.11 18.88 -11.19
C LEU A 138 -4.36 18.23 -11.81
N PRO A 139 -4.36 17.96 -13.13
CA PRO A 139 -5.41 17.18 -13.75
C PRO A 139 -5.46 15.75 -13.18
N SER A 140 -6.65 15.14 -13.19
CA SER A 140 -6.76 13.72 -12.83
C SER A 140 -5.89 12.85 -13.74
N TYR A 141 -5.35 11.77 -13.18
CA TYR A 141 -4.53 10.80 -13.89
C TYR A 141 -5.10 9.38 -13.74
N ALA A 142 -4.68 8.48 -14.64
CA ALA A 142 -5.14 7.10 -14.62
C ALA A 142 -4.73 6.40 -13.31
N GLY A 143 -5.71 5.83 -12.60
CA GLY A 143 -5.48 5.16 -11.32
C GLY A 143 -5.41 6.10 -10.11
N MET A 144 -5.75 7.38 -10.25
CA MET A 144 -5.80 8.33 -9.14
C MET A 144 -6.70 7.82 -8.00
N ALA A 145 -6.11 7.69 -6.82
CA ALA A 145 -6.80 7.22 -5.62
C ALA A 145 -6.41 8.04 -4.38
N PRO A 146 -7.27 8.10 -3.35
CA PRO A 146 -6.92 8.73 -2.09
C PRO A 146 -5.71 8.03 -1.46
N GLY A 147 -4.79 8.82 -0.95
CA GLY A 147 -3.55 8.36 -0.36
C GLY A 147 -2.36 8.26 -1.32
N ASP A 148 -2.56 8.43 -2.62
CA ASP A 148 -1.46 8.65 -3.56
C ASP A 148 -0.66 9.89 -3.15
N VAL A 149 0.65 9.87 -3.35
CA VAL A 149 1.55 10.99 -3.06
C VAL A 149 2.09 11.55 -4.36
N ILE A 150 1.77 12.81 -4.62
CA ILE A 150 2.33 13.60 -5.71
C ILE A 150 3.56 14.33 -5.19
N GLN A 151 4.72 14.05 -5.79
CA GLN A 151 5.96 14.75 -5.51
C GLN A 151 6.32 15.64 -6.69
N THR A 152 6.35 16.95 -6.47
CA THR A 152 6.77 17.90 -7.52
C THR A 152 8.29 18.02 -7.61
N LEU A 153 8.77 18.41 -8.77
CA LEU A 153 10.17 18.68 -9.06
C LEU A 153 10.30 20.07 -9.65
N LEU A 154 11.18 20.89 -9.09
CA LEU A 154 11.56 22.22 -9.55
C LEU A 154 12.98 22.15 -10.11
N ASN A 155 13.13 22.23 -11.43
CA ASN A 155 14.41 22.01 -12.12
C ASN A 155 15.10 20.69 -11.69
N GLY A 156 14.30 19.63 -11.48
CA GLY A 156 14.78 18.33 -11.01
C GLY A 156 15.02 18.20 -9.50
N VAL A 157 14.85 19.27 -8.71
CA VAL A 157 14.97 19.24 -7.24
C VAL A 157 13.59 19.06 -6.61
N ALA A 158 13.49 18.30 -5.52
CA ALA A 158 12.22 18.07 -4.84
C ALA A 158 11.56 19.39 -4.39
N GLY A 159 10.35 19.62 -4.88
CA GLY A 159 9.48 20.72 -4.47
C GLY A 159 8.42 20.27 -3.43
N PRO A 160 7.34 21.05 -3.28
CA PRO A 160 6.19 20.66 -2.46
C PRO A 160 5.61 19.30 -2.86
N SER A 161 5.19 18.53 -1.87
CA SER A 161 4.45 17.28 -2.06
C SER A 161 2.99 17.45 -1.67
N HIS A 162 2.10 16.66 -2.28
CA HIS A 162 0.68 16.63 -1.95
C HIS A 162 0.21 15.19 -1.82
N LYS A 163 -0.62 14.90 -0.81
CA LYS A 163 -1.28 13.60 -0.66
C LYS A 163 -2.71 13.75 -1.16
N VAL A 164 -3.10 12.91 -2.11
CA VAL A 164 -4.44 12.94 -2.71
C VAL A 164 -5.48 12.63 -1.65
N GLU A 165 -6.46 13.51 -1.53
CA GLU A 165 -7.60 13.38 -0.61
C GLU A 165 -8.84 12.86 -1.35
N ALA A 166 -9.80 12.30 -0.59
CA ALA A 166 -10.99 11.69 -1.19
C ALA A 166 -11.90 12.68 -1.93
N ASP A 167 -11.94 13.94 -1.48
CA ASP A 167 -12.73 15.00 -2.10
C ASP A 167 -12.13 15.50 -3.42
N GLU A 168 -10.82 15.33 -3.63
CA GLU A 168 -10.11 15.73 -4.85
C GLU A 168 -10.42 14.86 -6.07
N LEU A 169 -11.11 13.74 -5.86
CA LEU A 169 -11.59 12.87 -6.93
C LEU A 169 -12.92 13.35 -7.53
N THR A 170 -13.67 14.21 -6.82
CA THR A 170 -15.07 14.52 -7.20
C THR A 170 -15.53 15.95 -6.94
N LEU A 171 -15.04 16.61 -5.90
CA LEU A 171 -15.57 17.89 -5.40
C LEU A 171 -14.68 19.09 -5.72
N ARG A 172 -13.35 18.89 -5.76
CA ARG A 172 -12.38 19.96 -6.03
C ARG A 172 -11.17 19.44 -6.79
N PRO A 173 -10.42 20.28 -7.50
CA PRO A 173 -9.16 19.87 -8.09
C PRO A 173 -8.08 19.67 -7.01
N VAL A 174 -7.03 18.93 -7.37
CA VAL A 174 -5.78 18.92 -6.60
C VAL A 174 -5.06 20.25 -6.83
N GLU A 175 -4.79 20.96 -5.75
CA GLU A 175 -4.09 22.24 -5.75
C GLU A 175 -2.77 22.11 -5.00
N ILE A 176 -1.67 22.48 -5.66
CA ILE A 176 -0.34 22.44 -5.07
C ILE A 176 0.19 23.88 -5.01
N ALA A 177 0.43 24.36 -3.79
CA ALA A 177 0.95 25.69 -3.55
C ALA A 177 2.48 25.71 -3.61
N PHE A 178 3.03 26.51 -4.52
CA PHE A 178 4.46 26.78 -4.64
C PHE A 178 4.74 28.16 -4.05
N SER A 179 5.51 28.23 -2.96
CA SER A 179 5.92 29.52 -2.41
C SER A 179 6.91 30.21 -3.34
N ARG A 180 6.85 31.55 -3.37
CA ARG A 180 7.83 32.37 -4.09
C ARG A 180 9.27 32.03 -3.71
N GLU A 181 9.52 31.79 -2.43
CA GLU A 181 10.84 31.43 -1.90
C GLU A 181 11.37 30.13 -2.51
N HIS A 182 10.54 29.07 -2.59
CA HIS A 182 10.93 27.82 -3.23
C HIS A 182 11.23 28.02 -4.72
N LEU A 183 10.41 28.80 -5.42
CA LEU A 183 10.62 29.08 -6.84
C LEU A 183 11.91 29.90 -7.08
N GLN A 184 12.17 30.91 -6.26
CA GLN A 184 13.35 31.77 -6.36
C GLN A 184 14.65 31.07 -5.97
N ALA A 185 14.60 30.10 -5.05
CA ALA A 185 15.78 29.32 -4.65
C ALA A 185 16.44 28.57 -5.83
N HIS A 186 15.70 28.33 -6.91
CA HIS A 186 16.19 27.66 -8.12
C HIS A 186 16.73 28.63 -9.20
N ALA A 187 16.89 29.92 -8.87
CA ALA A 187 17.74 30.95 -9.50
C ALA A 187 17.67 31.15 -11.03
N ALA A 188 16.66 30.60 -11.70
CA ALA A 188 16.43 30.80 -13.13
C ALA A 188 15.24 31.73 -13.35
N GLU A 189 15.30 32.58 -14.38
CA GLU A 189 14.16 33.40 -14.85
C GLU A 189 12.94 32.53 -15.21
N THR A 190 13.19 31.25 -15.49
CA THR A 190 12.18 30.23 -15.77
C THR A 190 12.48 28.97 -14.97
N VAL A 191 11.47 28.45 -14.26
CA VAL A 191 11.54 27.17 -13.55
C VAL A 191 10.73 26.12 -14.32
N SER A 192 11.35 24.96 -14.56
CA SER A 192 10.65 23.76 -15.02
C SER A 192 9.98 23.09 -13.82
N VAL A 193 8.67 22.91 -13.90
CA VAL A 193 7.88 22.20 -12.89
C VAL A 193 7.38 20.89 -13.48
N GLU A 194 7.76 19.80 -12.84
CA GLU A 194 7.34 18.43 -13.15
C GLU A 194 6.78 17.77 -11.90
N TYR A 195 6.20 16.57 -12.01
CA TYR A 195 5.87 15.74 -10.87
C TYR A 195 5.91 14.26 -11.23
N PHE A 196 5.94 13.42 -10.20
CA PHE A 196 5.60 12.01 -10.30
C PHE A 196 4.65 11.64 -9.15
N VAL A 197 3.97 10.51 -9.31
CA VAL A 197 2.99 9.99 -8.35
C VAL A 197 3.48 8.66 -7.81
N THR A 198 3.35 8.48 -6.50
CA THR A 198 3.53 7.18 -5.84
C THR A 198 2.18 6.75 -5.27
N ASP A 199 1.66 5.59 -5.68
CA ASP A 199 0.40 5.08 -5.13
C ASP A 199 0.57 4.53 -3.69
N ARG A 200 -0.54 4.15 -3.05
CA ARG A 200 -0.51 3.52 -1.71
C ARG A 200 0.30 2.21 -1.64
N ALA A 201 0.42 1.50 -2.76
CA ALA A 201 1.22 0.28 -2.86
C ALA A 201 2.72 0.58 -3.08
N GLY A 202 3.12 1.84 -3.24
CA GLY A 202 4.50 2.26 -3.48
C GLY A 202 4.93 2.18 -4.94
N ASN A 203 4.00 2.00 -5.90
CA ASN A 203 4.33 2.02 -7.31
C ASN A 203 4.52 3.47 -7.77
N VAL A 204 5.71 3.75 -8.30
CA VAL A 204 6.07 5.09 -8.79
C VAL A 204 5.76 5.20 -10.29
N SER A 205 5.04 6.25 -10.68
CA SER A 205 4.74 6.61 -12.07
C SER A 205 5.99 6.98 -12.88
N ILE A 206 5.79 7.28 -14.15
CA ILE A 206 6.74 8.11 -14.91
C ILE A 206 6.71 9.56 -14.40
N THR A 207 7.69 10.38 -14.80
CA THR A 207 7.62 11.83 -14.58
C THR A 207 6.67 12.47 -15.60
N SER A 208 5.94 13.51 -15.17
CA SER A 208 5.05 14.30 -16.03
C SER A 208 5.79 15.03 -17.13
N LEU A 209 5.05 15.53 -18.11
CA LEU A 209 5.57 16.58 -18.97
C LEU A 209 5.87 17.84 -18.13
N PRO A 210 6.92 18.60 -18.47
CA PRO A 210 7.29 19.81 -17.75
C PRO A 210 6.36 20.97 -18.10
N THR A 211 6.07 21.80 -17.11
CA THR A 211 5.51 23.14 -17.31
C THR A 211 6.57 24.18 -17.01
N LEU A 212 6.83 25.08 -17.96
CA LEU A 212 7.75 26.19 -17.74
C LEU A 212 7.02 27.37 -17.11
N VAL A 213 7.51 27.83 -15.97
CA VAL A 213 6.97 28.96 -15.22
C VAL A 213 8.00 30.08 -15.21
N SER A 214 7.65 31.23 -15.78
CA SER A 214 8.49 32.42 -15.69
C SER A 214 8.29 33.14 -14.35
N ILE A 215 9.38 33.32 -13.61
CA ILE A 215 9.38 34.10 -12.37
C ILE A 215 9.73 35.54 -12.76
N LYS A 216 8.72 36.38 -12.95
CA LYS A 216 8.96 37.82 -13.05
C LYS A 216 9.35 38.32 -11.65
N LEU A 217 10.63 38.62 -11.47
CA LEU A 217 11.17 39.32 -10.29
C LEU A 217 10.58 40.73 -10.21
#